data_AF-A0A1X7SMF7-F1
#
_entry.id   AF-A0A1X7SMF7-F1
#
_cell.length_a   1.000
_cell.length_b   1.000
_cell.length_c   1.000
_cell.angle_alpha   90.00
_cell.angle_beta   90.00
_cell.angle_gamma   90.00
#
_symmetry.space_group_name_H-M   'P 1'
#
loop_
_entity.id
_entity.type
_entity.pdbx_description
1 polymer ?
#
loop_
_entity_poly.entity_id
_entity_poly.type
_entity_poly.pdbx_seq_one_letter_code
_entity_poly.pdbx_strand_id
1 'polypeptide(L)'
;YNDPQKFCIDRVPFYDIDLTKDPVTSGLDDLFTKYSFHSVINFAGMKAVGESMKIPLEYYSCNLSIVFNLLVVMKKYGVKNFVFSSTACVYGESQYLPIDESHPVGDCANPYGKSKYYI
;
A
#
# COMPACT_ATOMS: atom_id res chain seq x y z
N TYR A 1 -5.86 -23.18 30.48
CA TYR A 1 -5.37 -23.42 29.10
C TYR A 1 -6.47 -23.75 28.10
N ASN A 2 -7.70 -24.13 28.52
CA ASN A 2 -8.84 -24.34 27.63
C ASN A 2 -9.96 -23.32 27.91
N ASP A 3 -9.73 -22.05 27.57
CA ASP A 3 -10.82 -21.07 27.53
C ASP A 3 -11.10 -20.70 26.06
N PRO A 4 -12.16 -21.24 25.45
CA PRO A 4 -12.51 -20.95 24.06
C PRO A 4 -12.97 -19.50 23.83
N GLN A 5 -13.15 -18.68 24.88
CA GLN A 5 -13.50 -17.26 24.74
C GLN A 5 -12.27 -16.33 24.61
N LYS A 6 -11.05 -16.85 24.76
CA LYS A 6 -9.82 -16.03 24.76
C LYS A 6 -9.43 -15.46 23.38
N PHE A 7 -10.17 -15.83 22.33
CA PHE A 7 -10.00 -15.34 20.96
C PHE A 7 -11.30 -14.79 20.36
N CYS A 8 -12.17 -14.18 21.18
CA CYS A 8 -13.19 -13.29 20.62
C CYS A 8 -12.48 -12.05 20.07
N ILE A 9 -12.15 -12.08 18.77
CA ILE A 9 -11.74 -10.90 18.03
C ILE A 9 -12.93 -9.95 18.08
N ASP A 10 -12.80 -8.84 18.82
CA ASP A 10 -13.73 -7.73 18.72
C ASP A 10 -13.94 -7.37 17.24
N ARG A 11 -15.17 -6.99 16.86
CA ARG A 11 -15.47 -6.67 15.45
C ARG A 11 -14.46 -5.65 14.92
N VAL A 12 -13.74 -6.02 13.87
CA VAL A 12 -12.80 -5.11 13.18
C VAL A 12 -13.61 -4.00 12.51
N PRO A 13 -13.40 -2.71 12.86
CA PRO A 13 -14.06 -1.61 12.15
C PRO A 13 -13.72 -1.66 10.66
N PHE A 14 -14.74 -1.69 9.82
CA PHE A 14 -14.60 -1.77 8.37
C PHE A 14 -15.23 -0.56 7.70
N TYR A 15 -14.55 -0.03 6.69
CA TYR A 15 -14.97 1.11 5.90
C TYR A 15 -14.73 0.79 4.43
N ASP A 16 -15.79 0.84 3.62
CA ASP A 16 -15.71 0.65 2.17
C ASP A 16 -15.35 1.99 1.52
N ILE A 17 -14.06 2.18 1.25
CA ILE A 17 -13.48 3.44 0.75
C ILE A 17 -12.54 3.11 -0.42
N ASP A 18 -12.79 3.74 -1.57
CA ASP A 18 -11.88 3.71 -2.71
C ASP A 18 -10.78 4.77 -2.56
N LEU A 19 -9.58 4.30 -2.21
CA LEU A 19 -8.40 5.16 -2.01
C LEU A 19 -7.86 5.79 -3.31
N THR A 20 -8.34 5.39 -4.49
CA THR A 20 -7.99 6.06 -5.75
C THR A 20 -8.70 7.41 -5.91
N LYS A 21 -9.77 7.65 -5.16
CA LYS A 21 -10.55 8.88 -5.22
C LYS A 21 -10.00 9.94 -4.27
N ASP A 22 -10.35 11.19 -4.55
CA ASP A 22 -9.98 12.32 -3.69
C ASP A 22 -10.39 12.05 -2.22
N PRO A 23 -9.53 12.34 -1.23
CA PRO A 23 -9.78 12.04 0.16
C PRO A 23 -11.09 12.57 0.76
N VAL A 24 -11.57 13.72 0.29
CA VAL A 24 -12.82 14.31 0.76
C VAL A 24 -13.99 13.52 0.17
N THR A 25 -13.98 13.31 -1.15
CA THR A 25 -15.08 12.60 -1.83
C THR A 25 -15.19 11.12 -1.45
N SER A 26 -14.07 10.48 -1.10
CA SER A 26 -14.02 9.07 -0.69
C SER A 26 -14.42 8.83 0.77
N GLY A 27 -14.48 9.89 1.59
CA GLY A 27 -14.69 9.77 3.05
C GLY A 27 -13.44 9.36 3.82
N LEU A 28 -12.26 9.28 3.18
CA LEU A 28 -10.99 9.03 3.85
C LEU A 28 -10.64 10.16 4.84
N ASP A 29 -10.91 11.41 4.47
CA ASP A 29 -10.67 12.56 5.34
C ASP A 29 -11.56 12.53 6.60
N ASP A 30 -12.82 12.14 6.45
CA ASP A 30 -13.77 11.96 7.56
C ASP A 30 -13.31 10.84 8.50
N LEU A 31 -12.73 9.77 7.95
CA LEU A 31 -12.20 8.67 8.74
C LEU A 31 -11.03 9.12 9.62
N PHE A 32 -10.12 9.95 9.09
CA PHE A 32 -9.01 10.52 9.86
C PHE A 32 -9.46 11.63 10.83
N THR A 33 -10.61 12.26 10.59
CA THR A 33 -11.25 13.13 11.59
C THR A 33 -11.85 12.32 12.74
N LYS A 34 -12.49 11.20 12.41
CA LYS A 34 -13.17 10.32 13.38
C LYS A 34 -12.20 9.58 14.29
N TYR A 35 -11.01 9.24 13.80
CA TYR A 35 -10.02 8.45 14.53
C TYR A 35 -8.65 9.12 14.57
N SER A 36 -7.99 9.04 15.72
CA SER A 36 -6.58 9.41 15.85
C SER A 36 -5.67 8.22 15.53
N PHE A 37 -5.24 8.11 14.28
CA PHE A 37 -4.32 7.05 13.86
C PHE A 37 -2.87 7.34 14.30
N HIS A 38 -2.22 6.34 14.90
CA HIS A 38 -0.79 6.40 15.19
C HIS A 38 0.06 5.99 13.97
N SER A 39 -0.40 4.98 13.23
CA SER A 39 0.28 4.39 12.07
C SER A 39 -0.70 3.93 11.01
N VAL A 40 -0.24 3.85 9.77
CA VAL A 40 -0.98 3.29 8.63
C VAL A 40 -0.17 2.15 8.01
N ILE A 41 -0.84 1.02 7.74
CA ILE A 41 -0.26 -0.10 7.00
C ILE A 41 -0.99 -0.18 5.66
N ASN A 42 -0.28 0.10 4.55
CA ASN A 42 -0.86 0.12 3.22
C ASN A 42 -0.64 -1.19 2.47
N PHE A 43 -1.71 -1.97 2.33
CA PHE A 43 -1.79 -3.14 1.45
C PHE A 43 -2.57 -2.87 0.16
N ALA A 44 -3.19 -1.69 0.02
CA ALA A 44 -4.05 -1.39 -1.12
C ALA A 44 -3.22 -1.17 -2.40
N GLY A 45 -3.71 -1.74 -3.50
CA GLY A 45 -3.10 -1.63 -4.82
C GLY A 45 -3.26 -2.90 -5.67
N MET A 46 -3.10 -2.74 -6.97
CA MET A 46 -3.05 -3.85 -7.93
C MET A 46 -1.70 -4.58 -7.82
N LYS A 47 -1.72 -5.91 -8.02
CA LYS A 47 -0.56 -6.78 -7.70
C LYS A 47 -0.15 -7.77 -8.78
N ALA A 48 -0.91 -7.96 -9.85
CA ALA A 48 -0.67 -9.05 -10.79
C ALA A 48 0.34 -8.64 -11.87
N VAL A 49 1.53 -9.27 -11.85
CA VAL A 49 2.61 -9.02 -12.83
C VAL A 49 2.12 -9.19 -14.27
N GLY A 50 1.46 -10.32 -14.58
CA GLY A 50 1.01 -10.63 -15.94
C GLY A 50 -0.06 -9.67 -16.48
N GLU A 51 -0.93 -9.18 -15.61
CA GLU A 51 -1.96 -8.19 -15.97
C GLU A 51 -1.35 -6.80 -16.12
N SER A 52 -0.39 -6.44 -15.25
CA SER A 52 0.28 -5.13 -15.30
C SER A 52 0.94 -4.83 -16.66
N MET A 53 1.40 -5.87 -17.35
CA MET A 53 1.95 -5.73 -18.70
C MET A 53 0.89 -5.44 -19.77
N LYS A 54 -0.37 -5.83 -19.53
CA LYS A 54 -1.51 -5.60 -20.44
C LYS A 54 -2.15 -4.24 -20.21
N ILE A 55 -2.25 -3.80 -18.95
CA ILE A 55 -2.89 -2.54 -18.53
C ILE A 55 -1.95 -1.68 -17.66
N PRO A 56 -0.78 -1.28 -18.18
CA PRO A 56 0.25 -0.57 -17.41
C PRO A 56 -0.25 0.74 -16.79
N LEU A 57 -1.04 1.51 -17.54
CA LEU A 57 -1.53 2.82 -17.10
C LEU A 57 -2.47 2.69 -15.89
N GLU A 58 -3.28 1.64 -15.84
CA GLU A 58 -4.18 1.39 -14.71
C GLU A 58 -3.39 1.04 -13.44
N TYR A 59 -2.32 0.26 -13.58
CA TYR A 59 -1.44 -0.07 -12.45
C TYR A 59 -0.74 1.17 -11.88
N TYR A 60 -0.20 2.04 -12.74
CA TYR A 60 0.42 3.29 -12.27
C TYR A 60 -0.62 4.23 -11.67
N SER A 61 -1.74 4.46 -12.35
CA SER A 61 -2.81 5.33 -11.88
C SER A 61 -3.34 4.88 -10.51
N CYS A 62 -3.67 3.59 -10.37
CA CYS A 62 -4.20 3.03 -9.14
C CYS A 62 -3.16 3.08 -8.00
N ASN A 63 -2.00 2.45 -8.18
CA ASN A 63 -1.03 2.28 -7.09
C ASN A 63 -0.46 3.62 -6.60
N LEU A 64 -0.16 4.53 -7.53
CA LEU A 64 0.37 5.85 -7.17
C LEU A 64 -0.70 6.73 -6.53
N SER A 65 -1.92 6.77 -7.08
CA SER A 65 -2.99 7.62 -6.52
C SER A 65 -3.36 7.20 -5.10
N ILE A 66 -3.44 5.89 -4.82
CA ILE A 66 -3.70 5.36 -3.47
C ILE A 66 -2.69 5.91 -2.47
N VAL A 67 -1.39 5.82 -2.80
CA VAL A 67 -0.34 6.26 -1.88
C VAL A 67 -0.32 7.77 -1.77
N PHE A 68 -0.46 8.51 -2.86
CA PHE A 68 -0.53 9.98 -2.81
C PHE A 68 -1.68 10.47 -1.94
N ASN A 69 -2.88 9.93 -2.14
CA ASN A 69 -4.06 10.31 -1.35
C ASN A 69 -3.87 9.98 0.14
N LEU A 70 -3.34 8.79 0.46
CA LEU A 70 -3.02 8.43 1.84
C LEU A 70 -1.99 9.36 2.46
N LEU A 71 -0.87 9.62 1.78
CA LEU A 71 0.20 10.47 2.32
C LEU A 71 -0.25 11.93 2.51
N VAL A 72 -1.10 12.45 1.62
CA VAL A 72 -1.71 13.78 1.77
C VAL A 72 -2.55 13.87 3.03
N VAL A 73 -3.42 12.89 3.27
CA VAL A 73 -4.27 12.85 4.48
C VAL A 73 -3.42 12.63 5.73
N MET A 74 -2.52 11.64 5.71
CA MET A 74 -1.61 11.38 6.82
C MET A 74 -0.83 12.63 7.21
N LYS A 75 -0.33 13.39 6.24
CA LYS A 75 0.33 14.68 6.47
C LYS A 75 -0.60 15.71 7.11
N LYS A 76 -1.85 15.83 6.64
CA LYS A 76 -2.87 16.75 7.20
C LYS A 76 -3.14 16.48 8.69
N TYR A 77 -3.20 15.22 9.11
CA TYR A 77 -3.49 14.84 10.50
C TYR A 77 -2.24 14.51 11.33
N GLY A 78 -1.04 14.75 10.79
CA GLY A 78 0.23 14.56 11.51
C GLY A 78 0.63 13.10 11.74
N VAL A 79 0.06 12.15 11.01
CA VAL A 79 0.39 10.72 11.07
C VAL A 79 1.66 10.46 10.24
N LYS A 80 2.75 10.07 10.90
CA LYS A 80 4.07 9.92 10.24
C LYS A 80 4.58 8.50 10.14
N ASN A 81 3.91 7.54 10.79
CA ASN A 81 4.31 6.15 10.75
C ASN A 81 3.56 5.45 9.61
N PHE A 82 4.32 5.00 8.61
CA PHE A 82 3.79 4.37 7.41
C PHE A 82 4.52 3.06 7.14
N VAL A 83 3.77 1.98 7.01
CA VAL A 83 4.29 0.68 6.56
C VAL A 83 3.75 0.42 5.17
N PHE A 84 4.65 0.29 4.21
CA PHE A 84 4.31 0.06 2.82
C PHE A 84 4.53 -1.39 2.41
N SER A 85 3.52 -2.00 1.78
CA SER A 85 3.67 -3.32 1.15
C SER A 85 4.44 -3.19 -0.18
N SER A 86 5.77 -3.18 -0.11
CA SER A 86 6.66 -3.27 -1.27
C SER A 86 6.74 -4.71 -1.83
N THR A 87 7.66 -4.99 -2.74
CA THR A 87 7.82 -6.29 -3.41
C THR A 87 9.28 -6.55 -3.79
N ALA A 88 9.71 -7.82 -3.82
CA ALA A 88 11.02 -8.20 -4.35
C ALA A 88 11.17 -7.90 -5.86
N CYS A 89 10.07 -7.65 -6.59
CA CYS A 89 10.16 -7.25 -8.01
C CYS A 89 10.91 -5.93 -8.22
N VAL A 90 11.15 -5.12 -7.18
CA VAL A 90 11.95 -3.90 -7.27
C VAL A 90 13.43 -4.17 -7.56
N TYR A 91 13.92 -5.37 -7.22
CA TYR A 91 15.30 -5.80 -7.48
C TYR A 91 15.54 -6.23 -8.93
N GLY A 92 14.49 -6.37 -9.75
CA GLY A 92 14.63 -6.75 -11.15
C GLY A 92 15.21 -8.15 -11.35
N GLU A 93 16.10 -8.29 -12.33
CA GLU A 93 16.90 -9.49 -12.52
C GLU A 93 18.01 -9.55 -11.45
N SER A 94 18.09 -10.67 -10.74
CA SER A 94 19.05 -10.85 -9.65
C SER A 94 20.49 -10.88 -10.18
N GLN A 95 21.34 -10.02 -9.64
CA GLN A 95 22.76 -9.95 -9.97
C GLN A 95 23.59 -10.89 -9.08
N TYR A 96 23.14 -11.14 -7.86
CA TYR A 96 23.73 -12.10 -6.93
C TYR A 96 22.70 -12.68 -5.95
N LEU A 97 23.07 -13.80 -5.32
CA LEU A 97 22.27 -14.48 -4.31
C LEU A 97 23.09 -14.71 -3.03
N PRO A 98 22.47 -14.65 -1.83
CA PRO A 98 21.09 -14.20 -1.60
C PRO A 98 20.89 -12.71 -1.89
N ILE A 99 19.66 -12.31 -2.22
CA ILE A 99 19.30 -10.89 -2.40
C ILE A 99 19.16 -10.27 -1.00
N ASP A 100 20.00 -9.28 -0.71
CA ASP A 100 19.90 -8.44 0.48
C ASP A 100 19.32 -7.06 0.13
N GLU A 101 19.06 -6.23 1.14
CA GLU A 101 18.51 -4.88 0.96
C GLU A 101 19.48 -3.89 0.30
N SER A 102 20.76 -4.26 0.14
CA SER A 102 21.75 -3.47 -0.59
C SER A 102 21.80 -3.79 -2.08
N HIS A 103 21.10 -4.84 -2.52
CA HIS A 103 21.02 -5.23 -3.92
C HIS A 103 20.45 -4.07 -4.77
N PRO A 104 20.98 -3.82 -5.98
CA PRO A 104 20.46 -2.79 -6.87
C PRO A 104 18.95 -2.92 -7.10
N VAL A 105 18.27 -1.77 -7.17
CA VAL A 105 16.83 -1.65 -7.39
C VAL A 105 16.53 -0.77 -8.61
N GLY A 106 15.32 -0.89 -9.16
CA GLY A 106 14.79 0.00 -10.18
C GLY A 106 14.75 -0.59 -11.59
N ASP A 107 15.52 -1.64 -11.88
CA ASP A 107 15.47 -2.37 -13.16
C ASP A 107 14.32 -3.39 -13.21
N CYS A 108 13.10 -2.91 -12.95
CA CYS A 108 11.93 -3.76 -12.82
C CYS A 108 11.43 -4.24 -14.20
N ALA A 109 11.24 -5.56 -14.33
CA ALA A 109 10.78 -6.18 -15.58
C ALA A 109 9.31 -5.90 -15.95
N ASN A 110 8.51 -5.33 -15.04
CA ASN A 110 7.07 -5.13 -15.26
C ASN A 110 6.53 -3.84 -14.60
N PRO A 111 5.40 -3.28 -15.10
CA PRO A 111 4.79 -2.06 -14.56
C PRO A 111 4.38 -2.13 -13.09
N TYR A 112 3.95 -3.29 -12.59
CA TYR A 112 3.66 -3.47 -11.16
C TYR A 112 4.93 -3.23 -10.31
N GLY A 113 6.04 -3.90 -10.63
CA GLY A 113 7.33 -3.71 -9.96
C GLY A 113 7.80 -2.26 -10.04
N LYS A 114 7.70 -1.62 -11.21
CA LYS A 114 8.04 -0.20 -11.38
C LYS A 114 7.20 0.71 -10.49
N SER A 115 5.88 0.49 -10.41
CA SER A 115 5.01 1.27 -9.53
C SER A 115 5.41 1.15 -8.06
N LYS A 116 5.86 -0.03 -7.61
CA LYS A 116 6.33 -0.27 -6.25
C LYS A 116 7.70 0.34 -5.97
N TYR A 117 8.56 0.44 -6.99
CA TYR A 117 9.85 1.12 -6.88
C TYR A 117 9.71 2.65 -6.80
N TYR A 118 8.71 3.23 -7.48
CA TYR A 118 8.47 4.67 -7.46
C TYR A 118 7.80 5.19 -6.19
N ILE A 119 7.21 4.31 -5.39
CA ILE A 119 6.61 4.61 -4.09
C ILE A 119 7.66 4.47 -3.01
#